data_AF-A0A7H4PQD6-F1
#
_entry.id   AF-A0A7H4PQD6-F1
#
_cell.length_a   1.000
_cell.length_b   1.000
_cell.length_c   1.000
_cell.angle_alpha   90.00
_cell.angle_beta   90.00
_cell.angle_gamma   90.00
#
_symmetry.space_group_name_H-M   'P 1'
#
loop_
_entity.id
_entity.type
_entity.pdbx_description
1 polymer ?
#
loop_
_entity_poly.entity_id
_entity_poly.type
_entity_poly.pdbx_seq_one_letter_code
_entity_poly.pdbx_strand_id
1 'polypeptide(L)'
;MIESFGKYEKMRDISDPKSGMSSTDNDRFLRIWHEVSYNNIELFCNSSNDSLLSKKQWYPFIKGGTNRKWYGNQDYIINWKHNGKDIRKFISENPEKQVGGRIVNEDKFFKPSLSWSRISSDKFSVRYYPSGFIFSDASNGAFPPVHIHENILAFLNSKACGEYLEFLSPNS
;
A
#
# COMPACT_ATOMS: atom_id res chain seq x y z
N MET A 1 21.96 -1.88 21.40
CA MET A 1 21.19 -1.13 20.38
C MET A 1 22.09 -0.49 19.33
N ILE A 2 23.15 0.25 19.69
CA ILE A 2 24.04 0.86 18.68
C ILE A 2 24.86 -0.21 17.92
N GLU A 3 25.39 -1.23 18.62
CA GLU A 3 26.18 -2.31 18.01
C GLU A 3 25.39 -3.15 16.98
N SER A 4 24.07 -3.30 17.17
CA SER A 4 23.24 -4.09 16.26
C SER A 4 23.14 -3.46 14.86
N PHE A 5 23.28 -2.14 14.73
CA PHE A 5 23.28 -1.46 13.42
C PHE A 5 24.49 -1.83 12.55
N GLY A 6 25.59 -2.28 13.16
CA GLY A 6 26.80 -2.74 12.44
C GLY A 6 26.90 -4.25 12.29
N LYS A 7 26.07 -5.02 13.01
CA LYS A 7 26.18 -6.49 13.11
C LYS A 7 25.13 -7.24 12.29
N TYR A 8 23.93 -6.69 12.16
CA TYR A 8 22.80 -7.37 11.51
C TYR A 8 22.47 -6.74 10.16
N GLU A 9 21.84 -7.52 9.29
CA GLU A 9 21.35 -7.06 7.99
C GLU A 9 20.34 -5.92 8.16
N LYS A 10 20.42 -4.91 7.29
CA LYS A 10 19.51 -3.76 7.36
C LYS A 10 18.20 -4.12 6.68
N MET A 11 17.09 -3.64 7.23
CA MET A 11 15.78 -3.85 6.59
C MET A 11 15.75 -3.33 5.14
N ARG A 12 16.51 -2.27 4.85
CA ARG A 12 16.64 -1.71 3.50
C ARG A 12 17.22 -2.70 2.48
N ASP A 13 18.12 -3.57 2.93
CA ASP A 13 18.76 -4.58 2.07
C ASP A 13 17.76 -5.70 1.70
N ILE A 14 16.74 -5.91 2.55
CA ILE A 14 15.66 -6.88 2.34
C ILE A 14 14.53 -6.28 1.48
N SER A 15 14.07 -5.07 1.82
CA SER A 15 13.02 -4.38 1.06
C SER A 15 13.00 -2.88 1.33
N ASP A 16 13.21 -2.10 0.28
CA ASP A 16 13.00 -0.64 0.32
C ASP A 16 11.52 -0.29 0.53
N PRO A 17 11.20 0.68 1.40
CA PRO A 17 9.85 1.22 1.49
C PRO A 17 9.49 1.97 0.20
N LYS A 18 8.23 1.79 -0.24
CA LYS A 18 7.67 2.44 -1.44
C LYS A 18 6.40 3.21 -1.07
N SER A 19 6.27 4.42 -1.62
CA SER A 19 5.05 5.21 -1.53
C SER A 19 4.05 4.79 -2.60
N GLY A 20 2.76 4.80 -2.28
CA GLY A 20 1.72 4.48 -3.24
C GLY A 20 1.33 5.62 -4.17
N MET A 21 0.34 5.34 -5.02
CA MET A 21 -0.20 6.29 -5.98
C MET A 21 -1.20 7.27 -5.34
N SER A 22 -1.36 8.44 -5.94
CA SER A 22 -2.39 9.40 -5.59
C SER A 22 -3.58 9.25 -6.54
N SER A 23 -4.80 9.11 -6.01
CA SER A 23 -6.04 8.98 -6.80
C SER A 23 -6.42 10.27 -7.53
N THR A 24 -5.86 11.42 -7.15
CA THR A 24 -6.15 12.80 -7.63
C THR A 24 -7.58 13.32 -7.43
N ASP A 25 -8.57 12.43 -7.30
CA ASP A 25 -9.98 12.72 -7.10
C ASP A 25 -10.62 11.51 -6.41
N ASN A 26 -10.72 11.58 -5.08
CA ASN A 26 -11.25 10.48 -4.27
C ASN A 26 -12.71 10.20 -4.59
N ASP A 27 -13.52 11.23 -4.80
CA ASP A 27 -14.96 11.11 -5.01
C ASP A 27 -15.28 10.45 -6.36
N ARG A 28 -14.39 10.61 -7.34
CA ARG A 28 -14.50 9.94 -8.63
C ARG A 28 -13.97 8.51 -8.60
N PHE A 29 -12.82 8.28 -7.98
CA PHE A 29 -12.07 7.03 -8.17
C PHE A 29 -12.07 6.06 -7.00
N LEU A 30 -12.52 6.47 -5.81
CA LEU A 30 -12.55 5.59 -4.63
C LEU A 30 -13.97 5.32 -4.15
N ARG A 31 -14.20 4.10 -3.70
CA ARG A 31 -15.44 3.69 -3.01
C ARG A 31 -15.07 2.84 -1.80
N ILE A 32 -16.00 2.69 -0.87
CA ILE A 32 -16.00 1.60 0.09
C ILE A 32 -16.56 0.35 -0.62
N TRP A 33 -16.02 -0.83 -0.33
CA TRP A 33 -16.33 -2.06 -1.07
C TRP A 33 -17.82 -2.40 -1.15
N HIS A 34 -18.61 -2.04 -0.14
CA HIS A 34 -20.05 -2.32 -0.09
C HIS A 34 -20.92 -1.26 -0.80
N GLU A 35 -20.34 -0.20 -1.35
CA GLU A 35 -21.05 0.80 -2.15
C GLU A 35 -21.30 0.34 -3.60
N VAL A 36 -20.63 -0.73 -4.03
CA VAL A 36 -20.72 -1.24 -5.41
C VAL A 36 -21.10 -2.72 -5.42
N SER A 37 -21.58 -3.20 -6.57
CA SER A 37 -21.85 -4.62 -6.75
C SER A 37 -20.57 -5.44 -6.59
N TYR A 38 -20.61 -6.46 -5.72
CA TYR A 38 -19.50 -7.38 -5.48
C TYR A 38 -18.97 -8.03 -6.76
N ASN A 39 -19.86 -8.32 -7.72
CA ASN A 39 -19.49 -8.90 -9.02
C ASN A 39 -18.62 -7.97 -9.88
N ASN A 40 -18.58 -6.68 -9.56
CA ASN A 40 -17.77 -5.67 -10.24
C ASN A 40 -16.43 -5.39 -9.51
N ILE A 41 -16.07 -6.22 -8.51
CA ILE A 41 -14.82 -6.10 -7.74
C ILE A 41 -13.84 -7.21 -8.11
N GLU A 42 -12.62 -6.83 -8.51
CA GLU A 42 -11.51 -7.73 -8.79
C GLU A 42 -10.62 -7.91 -7.57
N LEU A 43 -10.91 -8.94 -6.77
CA LEU A 43 -10.19 -9.22 -5.53
C LEU A 43 -8.84 -9.92 -5.74
N PHE A 44 -8.67 -10.67 -6.84
CA PHE A 44 -7.55 -11.59 -7.02
C PHE A 44 -6.71 -11.26 -8.26
N CYS A 45 -6.63 -9.98 -8.62
CA CYS A 45 -5.72 -9.51 -9.67
C CYS A 45 -4.27 -9.79 -9.25
N ASN A 46 -3.44 -10.36 -10.12
CA ASN A 46 -2.02 -10.60 -9.81
C ASN A 46 -1.07 -9.81 -10.71
N SER A 47 -1.58 -9.15 -11.75
CA SER A 47 -0.76 -8.40 -12.70
C SER A 47 -1.53 -7.29 -13.41
N SER A 48 -0.80 -6.36 -14.03
CA SER A 48 -1.39 -5.38 -14.95
C SER A 48 -2.08 -6.05 -16.15
N ASN A 49 -1.56 -7.18 -16.62
CA ASN A 49 -2.17 -7.95 -17.70
C ASN A 49 -3.53 -8.56 -17.27
N ASP A 50 -3.61 -9.10 -16.05
CA ASP A 50 -4.88 -9.58 -15.49
C ASP A 50 -5.90 -8.43 -15.43
N SER A 51 -5.46 -7.23 -15.02
CA SER A 51 -6.31 -6.04 -14.99
C SER A 51 -6.79 -5.59 -16.38
N LEU A 52 -5.96 -5.74 -17.42
CA LEU A 52 -6.35 -5.44 -18.80
C LEU A 52 -7.45 -6.38 -19.30
N LEU A 53 -7.33 -7.67 -18.99
CA LEU A 53 -8.26 -8.72 -19.40
C LEU A 53 -9.54 -8.76 -18.57
N SER A 54 -9.49 -8.31 -17.31
CA SER A 54 -10.66 -8.26 -16.44
C SER A 54 -11.72 -7.27 -16.98
N LYS A 55 -12.99 -7.67 -16.84
CA LYS A 55 -14.14 -6.82 -17.15
C LYS A 55 -14.60 -5.98 -15.94
N LYS A 56 -14.01 -6.23 -14.78
CA LYS A 56 -14.37 -5.59 -13.51
C LYS A 56 -13.74 -4.21 -13.39
N GLN A 57 -14.39 -3.34 -12.63
CA GLN A 57 -13.99 -1.95 -12.51
C GLN A 57 -13.18 -1.67 -11.25
N TRP A 58 -13.55 -2.29 -10.14
CA TRP A 58 -13.07 -1.92 -8.82
C TRP A 58 -12.04 -2.90 -8.29
N TYR A 59 -10.96 -2.39 -7.72
CA TYR A 59 -9.85 -3.20 -7.21
C TYR A 59 -9.55 -2.80 -5.77
N PRO A 60 -9.17 -3.74 -4.88
CA PRO A 60 -8.78 -3.43 -3.51
C PRO A 60 -7.71 -2.33 -3.44
N PHE A 61 -7.90 -1.36 -2.54
CA PHE A 61 -7.06 -0.19 -2.43
C PHE A 61 -6.65 0.10 -0.99
N ILE A 62 -5.35 0.13 -0.71
CA ILE A 62 -4.79 0.47 0.59
C ILE A 62 -4.79 1.99 0.73
N LYS A 63 -5.74 2.55 1.46
CA LYS A 63 -5.85 4.00 1.74
C LYS A 63 -5.16 4.42 3.05
N GLY A 64 -4.40 3.54 3.67
CA GLY A 64 -3.97 3.70 5.07
C GLY A 64 -5.11 3.34 6.03
N GLY A 65 -5.29 4.12 7.09
CA GLY A 65 -6.38 3.94 8.05
C GLY A 65 -5.92 3.98 9.50
N THR A 66 -6.83 3.60 10.40
CA THR A 66 -6.62 3.59 11.86
C THR A 66 -5.47 2.70 12.26
N ASN A 67 -4.85 3.01 13.41
CA ASN A 67 -3.77 2.20 13.95
C ASN A 67 -4.25 0.76 14.21
N ARG A 68 -3.69 -0.20 13.46
CA ARG A 68 -4.04 -1.61 13.53
C ARG A 68 -2.83 -2.45 13.14
N LYS A 69 -2.52 -3.42 14.00
CA LYS A 69 -1.47 -4.42 13.75
C LYS A 69 -2.03 -5.60 12.97
N TRP A 70 -1.12 -6.32 12.31
CA TRP A 70 -1.32 -7.63 11.70
C TRP A 70 -2.15 -7.62 10.41
N TYR A 71 -3.42 -7.20 10.46
CA TYR A 71 -4.34 -7.31 9.33
C TYR A 71 -5.53 -6.34 9.44
N GLY A 72 -6.11 -5.94 8.31
CA GLY A 72 -7.32 -5.12 8.24
C GLY A 72 -7.14 -3.83 7.43
N ASN A 73 -8.06 -2.87 7.62
CA ASN A 73 -8.14 -1.62 6.84
C ASN A 73 -8.23 -1.88 5.33
N GLN A 74 -9.16 -2.77 4.95
CA GLN A 74 -9.40 -3.22 3.57
C GLN A 74 -10.75 -2.72 3.05
N ASP A 75 -11.13 -1.52 3.47
CA ASP A 75 -12.46 -0.98 3.21
C ASP A 75 -12.56 -0.37 1.81
N TYR A 76 -11.46 0.17 1.30
CA TYR A 76 -11.44 0.95 0.08
C TYR A 76 -11.16 0.10 -1.15
N ILE A 77 -11.80 0.51 -2.24
CA ILE A 77 -11.59 0.04 -3.60
C ILE A 77 -11.37 1.24 -4.53
N ILE A 78 -10.55 1.05 -5.56
CA ILE A 78 -10.24 2.05 -6.58
C ILE A 78 -10.74 1.61 -7.95
N ASN A 79 -11.25 2.54 -8.77
CA ASN A 79 -11.49 2.26 -10.18
C ASN A 79 -10.15 2.10 -10.90
N TRP A 80 -9.79 0.86 -11.18
CA TRP A 80 -8.58 0.49 -11.93
C TRP A 80 -8.90 -0.32 -13.19
N LYS A 81 -10.11 -0.13 -13.75
CA LYS A 81 -10.55 -0.82 -14.95
C LYS A 81 -9.55 -0.67 -16.10
N HIS A 82 -9.26 -1.78 -16.79
CA HIS A 82 -8.34 -1.82 -17.93
C HIS A 82 -7.01 -1.13 -17.61
N ASN A 83 -6.38 -1.53 -16.50
CA ASN A 83 -5.12 -0.97 -16.01
C ASN A 83 -5.17 0.55 -15.76
N GLY A 84 -6.25 1.01 -15.12
CA GLY A 84 -6.41 2.42 -14.74
C GLY A 84 -6.72 3.34 -15.92
N LYS A 85 -7.41 2.87 -16.96
CA LYS A 85 -7.74 3.68 -18.15
C LYS A 85 -8.39 5.01 -17.81
N ASP A 86 -9.40 4.99 -16.93
CA ASP A 86 -10.20 6.18 -16.61
C ASP A 86 -9.39 7.22 -15.82
N ILE A 87 -8.62 6.77 -14.83
CA ILE A 87 -7.78 7.66 -14.02
C ILE A 87 -6.60 8.22 -14.82
N ARG A 88 -5.96 7.41 -15.67
CA ARG A 88 -4.91 7.90 -16.59
C ARG A 88 -5.46 8.94 -17.56
N LYS A 89 -6.63 8.69 -18.15
CA LYS A 89 -7.30 9.66 -19.03
C LYS A 89 -7.59 10.96 -18.29
N PHE A 90 -8.19 10.88 -17.11
CA PHE A 90 -8.48 12.06 -16.30
C PHE A 90 -7.23 12.87 -15.96
N ILE A 91 -6.15 12.21 -15.53
CA ILE A 91 -4.87 12.84 -15.26
C ILE A 91 -4.30 13.49 -16.54
N SER A 92 -4.44 12.86 -17.71
CA SER A 92 -3.99 13.43 -18.99
C SER A 92 -4.75 14.69 -19.41
N GLU A 93 -6.05 14.73 -19.12
CA GLU A 93 -6.94 15.86 -19.45
C GLU A 93 -6.86 17.02 -18.44
N ASN A 94 -6.22 16.81 -17.28
CA ASN A 94 -6.09 17.78 -16.18
C ASN A 94 -4.61 17.94 -15.78
N PRO A 95 -3.76 18.60 -16.58
CA PRO A 95 -2.31 18.67 -16.35
C PRO A 95 -1.92 19.27 -15.00
N GLU A 96 -2.73 20.17 -14.44
CA GLU A 96 -2.55 20.72 -13.09
C GLU A 96 -2.63 19.64 -12.00
N LYS A 97 -3.33 18.54 -12.26
CA LYS A 97 -3.39 17.37 -11.38
C LYS A 97 -2.21 16.40 -11.58
N GLN A 98 -1.42 16.55 -12.65
CA GLN A 98 -0.24 15.70 -12.92
C GLN A 98 0.97 16.00 -12.03
N VAL A 99 1.01 17.19 -11.40
CA VAL A 99 2.16 17.65 -10.63
C VAL A 99 2.49 16.63 -9.53
N GLY A 100 3.71 16.07 -9.59
CA GLY A 100 4.28 15.20 -8.55
C GLY A 100 4.34 13.70 -8.86
N GLY A 101 3.90 13.23 -10.04
CA GLY A 101 3.94 11.80 -10.37
C GLY A 101 2.87 11.02 -9.59
N ARG A 102 1.67 10.91 -10.16
CA ARG A 102 0.48 10.43 -9.42
C ARG A 102 0.35 8.91 -9.41
N ILE A 103 0.73 8.25 -10.49
CA ILE A 103 0.76 6.78 -10.57
C ILE A 103 2.23 6.38 -10.53
N VAL A 104 2.63 5.73 -9.44
CA VAL A 104 4.02 5.34 -9.16
C VAL A 104 4.07 3.93 -8.59
N ASN A 105 5.25 3.30 -8.66
CA ASN A 105 5.49 1.95 -8.15
C ASN A 105 4.47 0.92 -8.65
N GLU A 106 4.02 1.06 -9.90
CA GLU A 106 3.07 0.14 -10.54
C GLU A 106 3.61 -1.30 -10.57
N ASP A 107 4.92 -1.47 -10.62
CA ASP A 107 5.59 -2.77 -10.52
C ASP A 107 5.34 -3.47 -9.17
N LYS A 108 4.81 -2.74 -8.17
CA LYS A 108 4.42 -3.27 -6.86
C LYS A 108 2.92 -3.54 -6.74
N PHE A 109 2.10 -3.07 -7.68
CA PHE A 109 0.68 -3.31 -7.62
C PHE A 109 0.38 -4.81 -7.66
N PHE A 110 -0.66 -5.19 -6.94
CA PHE A 110 -1.15 -6.56 -6.83
C PHE A 110 -0.21 -7.55 -6.14
N LYS A 111 0.98 -7.14 -5.70
CA LYS A 111 1.90 -8.00 -4.95
C LYS A 111 1.49 -8.08 -3.47
N PRO A 112 1.64 -9.24 -2.82
CA PRO A 112 1.55 -9.33 -1.37
C PRO A 112 2.52 -8.35 -0.72
N SER A 113 2.08 -7.67 0.35
CA SER A 113 2.84 -6.56 0.93
C SER A 113 2.67 -6.42 2.44
N LEU A 114 3.64 -5.73 3.04
CA LEU A 114 3.57 -5.23 4.41
C LEU A 114 3.41 -3.71 4.33
N SER A 115 2.30 -3.17 4.85
CA SER A 115 1.98 -1.75 4.67
C SER A 115 1.63 -1.06 5.99
N TRP A 116 1.96 0.22 6.08
CA TRP A 116 1.68 1.12 7.19
C TRP A 116 1.18 2.48 6.68
N SER A 117 0.48 3.21 7.56
CA SER A 117 -0.01 4.55 7.23
C SER A 117 1.15 5.54 7.18
N ARG A 118 1.17 6.47 6.20
CA ARG A 118 2.23 7.47 6.05
C ARG A 118 2.29 8.44 7.23
N ILE A 119 1.12 8.79 7.77
CA ILE A 119 0.96 9.62 8.96
C ILE A 119 0.10 8.81 9.92
N SER A 120 0.59 8.56 11.12
CA SER A 120 -0.19 8.06 12.24
C SER A 120 -0.03 9.01 13.42
N SER A 121 -1.14 9.29 14.11
CA SER A 121 -1.13 9.99 15.40
C SER A 121 -0.75 9.07 16.57
N ASP A 122 -0.70 7.77 16.30
CA ASP A 122 -0.40 6.71 17.26
C ASP A 122 0.88 5.98 16.86
N LYS A 123 1.34 5.08 17.75
CA LYS A 123 2.49 4.19 17.54
C LYS A 123 2.46 3.50 16.18
N PHE A 124 3.64 3.45 15.53
CA PHE A 124 3.88 2.71 14.30
C PHE A 124 3.28 1.29 14.32
N SER A 125 2.55 0.94 13.27
CA SER A 125 2.00 -0.40 13.07
C SER A 125 1.99 -0.81 11.61
N VAL A 126 2.24 -2.10 11.41
CA VAL A 126 2.32 -2.72 10.08
C VAL A 126 1.25 -3.79 9.93
N ARG A 127 0.68 -3.88 8.74
CA ARG A 127 -0.33 -4.86 8.34
C ARG A 127 0.13 -5.65 7.13
N TYR A 128 -0.24 -6.92 7.11
CA TYR A 128 -0.14 -7.74 5.92
C TYR A 128 -1.34 -7.47 4.98
N TYR A 129 -1.05 -7.41 3.68
CA TYR A 129 -2.04 -7.42 2.62
C TYR A 129 -1.68 -8.54 1.62
N PRO A 130 -2.65 -9.37 1.22
CA PRO A 130 -2.43 -10.39 0.21
C PRO A 130 -2.27 -9.74 -1.19
N SER A 131 -2.13 -10.57 -2.22
CA SER A 131 -2.18 -10.07 -3.60
C SER A 131 -3.55 -9.43 -3.93
N GLY A 132 -3.61 -8.66 -5.01
CA GLY A 132 -4.84 -7.98 -5.46
C GLY A 132 -4.95 -6.51 -5.07
N PHE A 133 -4.07 -6.00 -4.21
CA PHE A 133 -4.15 -4.62 -3.73
C PHE A 133 -3.31 -3.64 -4.57
N ILE A 134 -3.87 -2.45 -4.77
CA ILE A 134 -3.16 -1.22 -5.13
C ILE A 134 -3.03 -0.38 -3.86
N PHE A 135 -2.03 0.50 -3.75
CA PHE A 135 -1.79 1.28 -2.52
C PHE A 135 -1.65 2.78 -2.79
N SER A 136 -2.13 3.57 -1.84
CA SER A 136 -2.19 5.03 -1.92
C SER A 136 -0.93 5.72 -1.42
N ASP A 137 -0.74 6.99 -1.75
CA ASP A 137 0.24 7.90 -1.15
C ASP A 137 0.01 8.16 0.36
N ALA A 138 -1.16 7.83 0.89
CA ALA A 138 -1.45 7.81 2.33
C ALA A 138 -0.92 6.54 3.03
N SER A 139 -0.40 5.57 2.25
CA SER A 139 0.20 4.33 2.74
C SER A 139 1.57 4.10 2.14
N ASN A 140 2.50 3.65 2.97
CA ASN A 140 3.76 3.11 2.48
C ASN A 140 3.69 1.59 2.51
N GLY A 141 4.46 0.94 1.63
CA GLY A 141 4.52 -0.51 1.53
C GLY A 141 5.96 -1.01 1.40
N ALA A 142 6.22 -2.17 2.00
CA ALA A 142 7.37 -3.00 1.75
C ALA A 142 6.93 -4.29 1.05
N PHE A 143 7.78 -4.79 0.15
CA PHE A 143 7.49 -5.95 -0.71
C PHE A 143 8.64 -6.99 -0.62
N PRO A 144 8.94 -7.52 0.58
CA PRO A 144 9.96 -8.55 0.75
C PRO A 144 9.50 -9.89 0.15
N PRO A 145 10.40 -10.89 0.00
CA PRO A 145 10.01 -12.25 -0.35
C PRO A 145 8.92 -12.81 0.59
N VAL A 146 7.92 -13.50 0.03
CA VAL A 146 6.72 -13.94 0.77
C VAL A 146 7.05 -14.82 1.98
N HIS A 147 8.05 -15.69 1.87
CA HIS A 147 8.42 -16.63 2.93
C HIS A 147 8.97 -15.97 4.21
N ILE A 148 9.29 -14.67 4.19
CA ILE A 148 9.72 -13.91 5.38
C ILE A 148 8.72 -12.85 5.83
N HIS A 149 7.52 -12.78 5.22
CA HIS A 149 6.51 -11.78 5.58
C HIS A 149 6.15 -11.81 7.06
N GLU A 150 5.92 -13.00 7.60
CA GLU A 150 5.55 -13.18 9.01
C GLU A 150 6.66 -12.72 9.96
N ASN A 151 7.92 -13.07 9.66
CA ASN A 151 9.07 -12.67 10.46
C ASN A 151 9.24 -11.15 10.49
N ILE A 152 9.15 -10.50 9.33
CA ILE A 152 9.26 -9.04 9.22
C ILE A 152 8.07 -8.36 9.91
N LEU A 153 6.85 -8.85 9.68
CA LEU A 153 5.64 -8.33 10.31
C LEU A 153 5.70 -8.44 11.83
N ALA A 154 6.19 -9.56 12.36
CA ALA A 154 6.38 -9.79 13.79
C ALA A 154 7.42 -8.82 14.37
N PHE A 155 8.57 -8.67 13.69
CA PHE A 155 9.61 -7.75 14.11
C PHE A 155 9.12 -6.29 14.11
N LEU A 156 8.54 -5.82 13.00
CA LEU A 156 8.11 -4.42 12.85
C LEU A 156 6.99 -4.03 13.83
N ASN A 157 6.20 -4.99 14.31
CA ASN A 157 5.17 -4.77 15.32
C ASN A 157 5.62 -5.06 16.76
N SER A 158 6.88 -5.49 16.95
CA SER A 158 7.45 -5.83 18.25
C SER A 158 7.80 -4.59 19.08
N LYS A 159 7.91 -4.77 20.40
CA LYS A 159 8.39 -3.72 21.32
C LYS A 159 9.82 -3.28 20.97
N ALA A 160 10.68 -4.24 20.63
CA ALA A 160 12.07 -3.96 20.26
C ALA A 160 12.15 -3.01 19.06
N CYS A 161 11.37 -3.25 17.99
CA CYS A 161 11.33 -2.33 16.85
C CYS A 161 10.80 -0.95 17.23
N GLY A 162 9.80 -0.88 18.12
CA GLY A 162 9.33 0.39 18.68
C GLY A 162 10.46 1.19 19.35
N GLU A 163 11.27 0.55 20.20
CA GLU A 163 12.42 1.21 20.85
C GLU A 163 13.47 1.69 19.83
N TYR A 164 13.73 0.93 18.76
CA TYR A 164 14.61 1.38 17.67
C TYR A 164 14.05 2.62 16.95
N LEU A 165 12.74 2.67 16.69
CA LEU A 165 12.11 3.80 16.01
C LEU A 165 12.14 5.06 16.88
N GLU A 166 11.83 4.95 18.18
CA GLU A 166 11.93 6.06 19.13
C GLU A 166 13.36 6.61 19.22
N PHE A 167 14.37 5.75 19.17
CA PHE A 167 15.78 6.15 19.14
C PHE A 167 16.18 6.88 17.85
N LEU A 168 15.73 6.38 16.69
CA LEU A 168 16.09 6.93 15.38
C LEU A 168 15.30 8.20 15.01
N SER A 169 14.10 8.34 15.54
CA SER A 169 13.20 9.47 15.29
C SER A 169 12.35 9.72 16.54
N PRO A 170 12.90 10.48 17.51
CA PRO A 170 12.14 10.88 18.68
C PRO A 170 10.91 11.67 18.21
N ASN A 171 9.72 11.30 18.69
CA ASN A 171 8.38 11.78 18.29
C ASN A 171 7.64 10.98 17.18
N SER A 172 7.98 9.69 16.97
CA SER A 172 7.22 8.78 16.09
C SER A 172 6.17 7.91 16.81
#